data_AF-A0A0B4CPN2-F1
#
_entry.id   AF-A0A0B4CPN2-F1
#
_cell.length_a   1.000
_cell.length_b   1.000
_cell.length_c   1.000
_cell.angle_alpha   90.00
_cell.angle_beta   90.00
_cell.angle_gamma   90.00
#
_symmetry.space_group_name_H-M   'P 1'
#
loop_
_entity.id
_entity.type
_entity.pdbx_description
1 polymer ?
#
loop_
_entity_poly.entity_id
_entity_poly.type
_entity_poly.pdbx_seq_one_letter_code
_entity_poly.pdbx_strand_id
1 'polypeptide(L)'
;MAPSPTKLAEALERLTAAGHATVTEREDDVTASGVGAADAAVIAEAAAELGWDLQVEDATPEAISVDQIAPAFEPFRLVVTKPASPPGVTLALSRSSVRDWLRTEARSPVLWAAGLSSSIDTRTARITHWGDERVFAPSPTGCDPRKVVRELAPERLVAGDIDHWLLRDPNTHPPLDHWAARAWADAAYSVLLRALSDEVEENGDLLFRGPPLSRLSPEPNLPDALGMQGRCAVQRAAAWVFETPSEMRPRHDLFAPEIARTAHPGSGAGAAFGLAAGLALEGATVARAFGLSEVSRDSLKAMTDLKKAVGDEIGKLSETTRGIAAAVAAALFAGVALIATRLMLDDPALIVRQAAAVIGAVLFLYVVAVIASGVQYVTLQRRLRTEWYGKIYRFLSKDEYHTMVVKPAASAELGFFLAAWIGGFASLLLLGLVIHTAFADREAPTIARPTAPPAAAAAPAETTTPAAPEKTAVTVPVTNSAGKRS
;
A
#
# COMPACT_ATOMS: atom_id res chain seq x y z
N MET A 1 24.08 32.90 34.67
CA MET A 1 24.36 31.48 34.37
C MET A 1 24.58 30.79 35.71
N ALA A 2 23.82 29.74 36.01
CA ALA A 2 24.11 28.90 37.17
C ALA A 2 25.50 28.26 36.98
N PRO A 3 26.30 28.11 38.04
CA PRO A 3 27.60 27.46 37.94
C PRO A 3 27.41 26.00 37.48
N SER A 4 28.24 25.56 36.54
CA SER A 4 28.12 24.23 35.94
C SER A 4 28.72 23.17 36.88
N PRO A 5 28.02 22.07 37.20
CA PRO A 5 28.51 21.05 38.13
C PRO A 5 29.53 20.07 37.50
N THR A 6 30.19 20.46 36.42
CA THR A 6 31.14 19.63 35.67
C THR A 6 32.29 19.12 36.54
N LYS A 7 32.93 19.99 37.34
CA LYS A 7 34.05 19.59 38.22
C LYS A 7 33.64 18.50 39.21
N LEU A 8 32.45 18.65 39.82
CA LEU A 8 31.91 17.69 40.76
C LEU A 8 31.62 16.36 40.07
N ALA A 9 30.94 16.39 38.92
CA ALA A 9 30.64 15.19 38.13
C ALA A 9 31.92 14.45 37.67
N GLU A 10 32.93 15.18 37.18
CA GLU A 10 34.22 14.60 36.77
C GLU A 10 34.96 13.95 37.95
N ALA A 11 34.91 14.56 39.14
CA ALA A 11 35.46 13.97 40.35
C ALA A 11 34.74 12.66 40.71
N LEU A 12 33.40 12.66 40.74
CA LEU A 12 32.60 11.47 41.05
C LEU A 12 32.84 10.32 40.05
N GLU A 13 32.88 10.63 38.76
CA GLU A 13 33.13 9.64 37.70
C GLU A 13 34.55 9.06 37.77
N ARG A 14 35.56 9.91 38.04
CA ARG A 14 36.95 9.47 38.23
C ARG A 14 37.10 8.50 39.39
N LEU A 15 36.44 8.79 40.52
CA LEU A 15 36.48 7.92 41.71
C LEU A 15 35.78 6.59 41.47
N THR A 16 34.64 6.63 40.80
CA THR A 16 33.89 5.42 40.44
C THR A 16 34.69 4.55 39.46
N ALA A 17 35.33 5.17 38.46
CA ALA A 17 36.16 4.46 37.48
C ALA A 17 37.43 3.84 38.10
N ALA A 18 38.01 4.49 39.12
CA ALA A 18 39.15 3.96 39.86
C ALA A 18 38.76 2.89 40.90
N GLY A 19 37.46 2.69 41.16
CA GLY A 19 36.98 1.80 42.24
C GLY A 19 37.26 2.35 43.65
N HIS A 20 37.55 3.64 43.77
CA HIS A 20 37.87 4.32 45.03
C HIS A 20 36.63 4.82 45.78
N ALA A 21 35.46 4.82 45.14
CA ALA A 21 34.21 5.18 45.77
C ALA A 21 33.04 4.44 45.12
N THR A 22 31.97 4.24 45.90
CA THR A 22 30.66 3.86 45.37
C THR A 22 29.79 5.11 45.32
N VAL A 23 29.32 5.48 44.12
CA VAL A 23 28.46 6.64 43.92
C VAL A 23 27.02 6.20 43.66
N THR A 24 26.10 6.70 44.48
CA THR A 24 24.66 6.51 44.32
C THR A 24 24.02 7.87 44.17
N GLU A 25 23.23 8.07 43.12
CA GLU A 25 22.56 9.34 42.86
C GLU A 25 21.04 9.15 42.94
N ARG A 26 20.37 10.07 43.64
CA ARG A 26 18.91 10.17 43.75
C ARG A 26 18.42 11.44 43.08
N GLU A 27 17.12 11.72 43.14
CA GLU A 27 16.55 12.94 42.54
C GLU A 27 17.11 14.21 43.18
N ASP A 28 17.23 14.23 44.51
CA ASP A 28 17.61 15.42 45.28
C ASP A 28 19.05 15.41 45.81
N ASP A 29 19.75 14.29 45.74
CA ASP A 29 21.09 14.15 46.30
C ASP A 29 22.00 13.24 45.47
N VAL A 30 23.31 13.37 45.68
CA VAL A 30 24.32 12.39 45.28
C VAL A 30 25.16 12.01 46.49
N THR A 31 25.28 10.70 46.72
CA THR A 31 26.06 10.11 47.80
C THR A 31 27.31 9.44 47.24
N ALA A 32 28.49 9.80 47.74
CA ALA A 32 29.74 9.10 47.50
C ALA A 32 30.22 8.44 48.79
N SER A 33 30.33 7.12 48.79
CA SER A 33 30.74 6.32 49.96
C SER A 33 32.09 5.66 49.74
N GLY A 34 32.87 5.53 50.81
CA GLY A 34 34.17 4.85 50.78
C GLY A 34 35.32 5.75 50.34
N VAL A 35 35.16 7.06 50.43
CA VAL A 35 36.07 8.05 49.81
C VAL A 35 37.26 8.34 50.72
N GLY A 36 38.48 8.39 50.17
CA GLY A 36 39.68 8.82 50.90
C GLY A 36 39.70 10.33 51.17
N ALA A 37 40.51 10.82 52.11
CA ALA A 37 40.52 12.21 52.57
C ALA A 37 40.85 13.20 51.45
N ALA A 38 41.82 12.87 50.61
CA ALA A 38 42.22 13.71 49.48
C ALA A 38 41.07 13.89 48.47
N ASP A 39 40.37 12.81 48.16
CA ASP A 39 39.25 12.82 47.22
C ASP A 39 37.98 13.45 47.83
N ALA A 40 37.76 13.24 49.13
CA ALA A 40 36.69 13.89 49.90
C ALA A 40 36.86 15.41 49.90
N ALA A 41 38.09 15.91 50.07
CA ALA A 41 38.39 17.34 49.97
C ALA A 41 38.10 17.91 48.58
N VAL A 42 38.42 17.17 47.50
CA VAL A 42 38.12 17.59 46.12
C VAL A 42 36.62 17.68 45.86
N ILE A 43 35.83 16.70 46.33
CA ILE A 43 34.36 16.74 46.24
C ILE A 43 33.82 17.94 47.04
N ALA A 44 34.34 18.15 48.25
CA ALA A 44 33.88 19.23 49.12
C ALA A 44 34.16 20.61 48.53
N GLU A 45 35.34 20.82 47.96
CA GLU A 45 35.70 22.05 47.24
C GLU A 45 34.76 22.27 46.04
N ALA A 46 34.52 21.24 45.24
CA ALA A 46 33.62 21.34 44.09
C ALA A 46 32.16 21.65 44.48
N ALA A 47 31.65 21.06 45.57
CA ALA A 47 30.32 21.36 46.09
C ALA A 47 30.23 22.80 46.64
N ALA A 48 31.26 23.26 47.35
CA ALA A 48 31.33 24.61 47.88
C ALA A 48 31.38 25.66 46.76
N GLU A 49 32.12 25.43 45.67
CA GLU A 49 32.13 26.32 44.49
C GLU A 49 30.75 26.48 43.86
N LEU A 50 29.92 25.43 43.92
CA LEU A 50 28.55 25.44 43.41
C LEU A 50 27.55 26.07 44.39
N GLY A 51 27.95 26.29 45.64
CA GLY A 51 27.08 26.70 46.73
C GLY A 51 26.04 25.64 47.09
N TRP A 52 26.37 24.36 46.93
CA TRP A 52 25.48 23.23 47.24
C TRP A 52 25.72 22.73 48.65
N ASP A 53 24.65 22.31 49.32
CA ASP A 53 24.76 21.77 50.67
C ASP A 53 25.49 20.42 50.64
N LEU A 54 26.44 20.26 51.56
CA LEU A 54 27.27 19.07 51.69
C LEU A 54 27.23 18.57 53.14
N GLN A 55 27.00 17.27 53.31
CA GLN A 55 27.19 16.56 54.55
C GLN A 55 28.36 15.58 54.39
N VAL A 56 29.26 15.56 55.38
CA VAL A 56 30.40 14.64 55.43
C VAL A 56 30.27 13.81 56.70
N GLU A 57 30.35 12.50 56.57
CA GLU A 57 30.34 11.51 57.65
C GLU A 57 31.64 10.71 57.58
N ASP A 58 32.20 10.36 58.73
CA ASP A 58 33.33 9.44 58.84
C ASP A 58 32.84 8.02 59.18
N ALA A 59 33.62 7.24 59.94
CA ALA A 59 33.17 5.95 60.46
C ALA A 59 32.00 6.08 61.46
N THR A 60 31.74 7.28 61.97
CA THR A 60 30.59 7.61 62.80
C THR A 60 29.46 8.18 61.94
N PRO A 61 28.19 7.96 62.33
CA PRO A 61 27.05 8.50 61.59
C PRO A 61 26.80 9.99 61.87
N GLU A 62 27.71 10.68 62.57
CA GLU A 62 27.58 12.10 62.87
C GLU A 62 28.24 12.95 61.77
N ALA A 63 27.58 14.03 61.38
CA ALA A 63 28.12 14.95 60.39
C ALA A 63 29.32 15.70 60.96
N ILE A 64 30.46 15.62 60.27
CA ILE A 64 31.68 16.35 60.58
C ILE A 64 31.84 17.56 59.65
N SER A 65 32.64 18.52 60.09
CA SER A 65 32.95 19.70 59.28
C SER A 65 34.05 19.39 58.24
N VAL A 66 34.04 20.11 57.12
CA VAL A 66 34.97 19.87 55.99
C VAL A 66 36.45 20.07 56.40
N ASP A 67 36.73 20.97 57.36
CA ASP A 67 38.06 21.18 57.94
C ASP A 67 38.56 20.02 58.81
N GLN A 68 37.69 19.08 59.17
CA GLN A 68 38.02 17.88 59.95
C GLN A 68 38.35 16.67 59.06
N ILE A 69 38.28 16.81 57.72
CA ILE A 69 38.69 15.77 56.78
C ILE A 69 40.20 15.54 56.93
N ALA A 70 40.57 14.39 57.51
CA ALA A 70 41.96 13.97 57.68
C ALA A 70 42.12 12.48 57.37
N PRO A 71 43.31 12.03 56.91
CA PRO A 71 43.56 10.62 56.57
C PRO A 71 43.27 9.64 57.72
N ALA A 72 43.32 10.09 58.97
CA ALA A 72 43.06 9.27 60.15
C ALA A 72 41.58 8.86 60.32
N PHE A 73 40.65 9.53 59.61
CA PHE A 73 39.20 9.29 59.70
C PHE A 73 38.62 8.69 58.41
N GLU A 74 39.48 8.26 57.48
CA GLU A 74 39.04 7.54 56.29
C GLU A 74 38.42 6.17 56.66
N PRO A 75 37.42 5.67 55.90
CA PRO A 75 36.82 6.30 54.72
C PRO A 75 35.65 7.23 55.05
N PHE A 76 35.41 8.20 54.18
CA PHE A 76 34.31 9.15 54.31
C PHE A 76 33.09 8.76 53.47
N ARG A 77 31.93 9.23 53.92
CA ARG A 77 30.68 9.29 53.16
C ARG A 77 30.27 10.75 52.97
N LEU A 78 30.10 11.16 51.72
CA LEU A 78 29.72 12.52 51.35
C LEU A 78 28.33 12.50 50.72
N VAL A 79 27.45 13.38 51.18
CA VAL A 79 26.10 13.58 50.61
C VAL A 79 26.01 15.03 50.14
N VAL A 80 25.89 15.22 48.82
CA VAL A 80 25.73 16.54 48.21
C VAL A 80 24.28 16.71 47.77
N THR A 81 23.61 17.75 48.27
CA THR A 81 22.23 18.08 47.89
C THR A 81 22.21 18.83 46.57
N LYS A 82 21.44 18.32 45.61
CA LYS A 82 21.25 18.93 44.29
C LYS A 82 20.26 20.09 44.35
N PRO A 83 20.35 21.06 43.42
CA PRO A 83 19.33 22.08 43.26
C PRO A 83 18.02 21.44 42.78
N ALA A 84 16.90 22.11 43.05
CA ALA A 84 15.60 21.66 42.56
C ALA A 84 15.58 21.56 41.03
N SER A 85 15.10 20.41 40.54
CA SER A 85 14.94 20.15 39.11
C SER A 85 13.84 21.02 38.50
N PRO A 86 14.03 21.61 37.31
CA PRO A 86 12.94 22.21 36.57
C PRO A 86 11.84 21.18 36.23
N PRO A 87 10.57 21.61 36.06
CA PRO A 87 9.49 20.69 35.71
C PRO A 87 9.80 19.91 34.42
N GLY A 88 9.71 18.59 34.48
CA GLY A 88 9.96 17.71 33.33
C GLY A 88 11.43 17.55 32.94
N VAL A 89 12.36 17.93 33.82
CA VAL A 89 13.81 17.76 33.65
C VAL A 89 14.35 16.88 34.76
N THR A 90 15.23 15.94 34.42
CA THR A 90 16.02 15.16 35.40
C THR A 90 17.46 15.66 35.40
N LEU A 91 18.04 15.86 36.59
CA LEU A 91 19.43 16.27 36.77
C LEU A 91 20.32 15.05 37.00
N ALA A 92 21.42 14.94 36.25
CA ALA A 92 22.36 13.83 36.36
C ALA A 92 23.82 14.30 36.52
N LEU A 93 24.46 13.84 37.59
CA LEU A 93 25.88 14.06 37.89
C LEU A 93 26.76 12.83 37.61
N SER A 94 26.14 11.66 37.49
CA SER A 94 26.84 10.39 37.36
C SER A 94 26.26 9.48 36.28
N ARG A 95 27.08 8.52 35.83
CA ARG A 95 26.72 7.50 34.85
C ARG A 95 25.62 6.57 35.34
N SER A 96 25.56 6.28 36.64
CA SER A 96 24.49 5.48 37.23
C SER A 96 23.14 6.17 37.06
N SER A 97 23.04 7.47 37.36
CA SER A 97 21.82 8.26 37.16
C SER A 97 21.31 8.22 35.72
N VAL A 98 22.20 8.39 34.72
CA VAL A 98 21.81 8.28 33.30
C VAL A 98 21.31 6.88 32.96
N ARG A 99 21.97 5.83 33.47
CA ARG A 99 21.53 4.43 33.24
C ARG A 99 20.17 4.14 33.86
N ASP A 100 19.92 4.67 35.06
CA ASP A 100 18.65 4.48 35.76
C ASP A 100 17.52 5.24 35.06
N TRP A 101 17.79 6.46 34.59
CA TRP A 101 16.85 7.22 33.76
C TRP A 101 16.49 6.50 32.45
N LEU A 102 17.48 5.90 31.77
CA LEU A 102 17.24 5.12 30.53
C LEU A 102 16.38 3.86 30.78
N ARG A 103 16.39 3.30 32.00
CA ARG A 103 15.63 2.10 32.37
C ARG A 103 14.22 2.39 32.85
N THR A 104 13.97 3.59 33.37
CA THR A 104 12.69 3.96 33.98
C THR A 104 11.64 4.28 32.90
N GLU A 105 10.46 3.65 32.97
CA GLU A 105 9.37 3.89 32.00
C GLU A 105 8.71 5.27 32.15
N ALA A 106 8.43 5.69 33.40
CA ALA A 106 7.81 6.98 33.73
C ALA A 106 8.87 8.09 33.93
N ARG A 107 9.61 8.40 32.85
CA ARG A 107 10.74 9.34 32.87
C ARG A 107 10.40 10.72 32.29
N SER A 108 11.13 11.72 32.79
CA SER A 108 11.16 13.06 32.20
C SER A 108 11.72 13.02 30.77
N PRO A 109 11.19 13.81 29.82
CA PRO A 109 11.66 13.83 28.43
C PRO A 109 13.02 14.52 28.27
N VAL A 110 13.49 15.27 29.26
CA VAL A 110 14.77 15.96 29.22
C VAL A 110 15.64 15.53 30.40
N LEU A 111 16.90 15.24 30.12
CA LEU A 111 17.93 15.00 31.12
C LEU A 111 19.08 15.99 30.92
N TRP A 112 19.45 16.68 31.99
CA TRP A 112 20.63 17.53 32.06
C TRP A 112 21.78 16.73 32.62
N ALA A 113 22.78 16.46 31.78
CA ALA A 113 24.00 15.77 32.17
C ALA A 113 25.11 16.81 32.42
N ALA A 114 25.71 16.76 33.60
CA ALA A 114 26.86 17.58 33.93
C ALA A 114 28.05 17.28 32.99
N GLY A 115 28.78 18.31 32.56
CA GLY A 115 29.94 18.17 31.67
C GLY A 115 29.65 17.88 30.19
N LEU A 116 28.41 17.54 29.83
CA LEU A 116 28.07 17.25 28.44
C LEU A 116 28.11 18.54 27.60
N SER A 117 28.81 18.50 26.46
CA SER A 117 28.98 19.67 25.58
C SER A 117 28.01 19.68 24.39
N SER A 118 27.59 18.50 23.93
CA SER A 118 26.69 18.32 22.78
C SER A 118 25.42 17.58 23.19
N SER A 119 24.26 18.07 22.74
CA SER A 119 22.98 17.42 22.99
C SER A 119 22.80 16.13 22.18
N ILE A 120 22.15 15.15 22.78
CA ILE A 120 21.68 13.92 22.15
C ILE A 120 20.16 14.03 22.05
N ASP A 121 19.67 14.30 20.84
CA ASP A 121 18.25 14.44 20.58
C ASP A 121 17.70 13.16 19.95
N THR A 122 16.91 12.45 20.74
CA THR A 122 16.10 11.31 20.28
C THR A 122 14.67 11.77 20.00
N ARG A 123 13.82 10.86 19.52
CA ARG A 123 12.43 11.21 19.20
C ARG A 123 11.67 11.64 20.44
N THR A 124 11.80 10.93 21.56
CA THR A 124 11.06 11.21 22.80
C THR A 124 11.91 11.70 23.98
N ALA A 125 13.23 11.77 23.82
CA ALA A 125 14.14 12.24 24.85
C ALA A 125 15.24 13.18 24.35
N ARG A 126 15.68 14.10 25.21
CA ARG A 126 16.88 14.92 25.03
C ARG A 126 17.82 14.75 26.22
N ILE A 127 19.07 14.38 25.95
CA ILE A 127 20.17 14.46 26.91
C ILE A 127 21.00 15.67 26.52
N THR A 128 21.17 16.65 27.39
CA THR A 128 21.86 17.90 27.05
C THR A 128 22.70 18.42 28.22
N HIS A 129 23.45 19.47 27.95
CA HIS A 129 24.26 20.17 28.95
C HIS A 129 23.40 20.74 30.07
N TRP A 130 24.01 20.92 31.23
CA TRP A 130 23.34 21.49 32.39
C TRP A 130 22.88 22.93 32.15
N GLY A 131 21.62 23.23 32.47
CA GLY A 131 21.04 24.56 32.29
C GLY A 131 20.52 24.85 30.87
N ASP A 132 20.40 23.84 30.01
CA ASP A 132 19.80 24.02 28.68
C ASP A 132 18.27 24.19 28.79
N GLU A 133 17.81 25.44 28.67
CA GLU A 133 16.40 25.80 28.73
C GLU A 133 15.66 25.68 27.38
N ARG A 134 16.30 25.12 26.35
CA ARG A 134 15.63 24.93 25.05
C ARG A 134 14.47 23.96 25.18
N VAL A 135 13.29 24.41 24.78
CA VAL A 135 12.08 23.59 24.73
C VAL A 135 12.33 22.33 23.88
N PHE A 136 11.93 21.18 24.41
CA PHE A 136 11.96 19.90 23.72
C PHE A 136 10.53 19.38 23.57
N ALA A 137 10.14 19.04 22.34
CA ALA A 137 8.81 18.53 22.03
C ALA A 137 8.94 17.09 21.51
N PRO A 138 8.59 16.06 22.32
CA PRO A 138 8.63 14.65 21.90
C PRO A 138 7.84 14.38 20.60
N SER A 139 8.36 13.51 19.74
CA SER A 139 7.74 13.13 18.45
C SER A 139 7.73 11.61 18.23
N PRO A 140 6.92 10.87 19.02
CA PRO A 140 6.89 9.41 18.95
C PRO A 140 6.39 8.89 17.59
N THR A 141 6.90 7.73 17.17
CA THR A 141 6.43 6.98 15.99
C THR A 141 5.20 6.15 16.30
N GLY A 142 5.03 5.73 17.56
CA GLY A 142 3.95 4.84 18.00
C GLY A 142 4.14 3.38 17.57
N CYS A 143 5.34 3.02 17.11
CA CYS A 143 5.70 1.65 16.78
C CYS A 143 6.00 0.84 18.05
N ASP A 144 5.57 -0.41 18.05
CA ASP A 144 5.83 -1.35 19.14
C ASP A 144 6.57 -2.58 18.58
N PRO A 145 7.90 -2.66 18.79
CA PRO A 145 8.72 -3.76 18.29
C PRO A 145 8.26 -5.14 18.79
N ARG A 146 7.59 -5.24 19.94
CA ARG A 146 7.09 -6.52 20.46
C ARG A 146 6.04 -7.16 19.57
N LYS A 147 5.48 -6.41 18.61
CA LYS A 147 4.56 -6.94 17.59
C LYS A 147 5.28 -7.63 16.44
N VAL A 148 6.58 -7.42 16.27
CA VAL A 148 7.40 -8.02 15.21
C VAL A 148 8.47 -8.96 15.73
N VAL A 149 8.97 -8.74 16.95
CA VAL A 149 9.99 -9.57 17.59
C VAL A 149 9.34 -10.57 18.55
N ARG A 150 9.79 -11.83 18.51
CA ARG A 150 9.39 -12.86 19.46
C ARG A 150 10.38 -12.94 20.63
N GLU A 151 9.87 -12.95 21.85
CA GLU A 151 10.66 -13.11 23.07
C GLU A 151 10.50 -14.55 23.60
N LEU A 152 11.62 -15.22 23.88
CA LEU A 152 11.62 -16.55 24.50
C LEU A 152 11.97 -16.50 26.01
N ALA A 153 12.43 -15.35 26.49
CA ALA A 153 12.73 -15.12 27.90
C ALA A 153 11.45 -14.93 28.74
N PRO A 154 11.45 -15.34 30.02
CA PRO A 154 10.35 -15.07 30.95
C PRO A 154 10.22 -13.57 31.28
N GLU A 155 11.33 -12.84 31.25
CA GLU A 155 11.37 -11.39 31.39
C GLU A 155 11.29 -10.69 30.02
N ARG A 156 10.73 -9.48 30.00
CA ARG A 156 10.64 -8.67 28.77
C ARG A 156 11.99 -8.07 28.44
N LEU A 157 12.64 -8.57 27.39
CA LEU A 157 13.94 -8.12 26.90
C LEU A 157 13.83 -7.06 25.79
N VAL A 158 12.72 -7.07 25.04
CA VAL A 158 12.43 -6.14 23.95
C VAL A 158 11.60 -4.98 24.50
N ALA A 159 12.04 -3.74 24.24
CA ALA A 159 11.31 -2.56 24.62
C ALA A 159 10.03 -2.40 23.78
N GLY A 160 8.92 -2.01 24.41
CA GLY A 160 7.64 -1.76 23.72
C GLY A 160 7.57 -0.40 23.01
N ASP A 161 8.48 0.50 23.34
CA ASP A 161 8.73 1.77 22.67
C ASP A 161 10.25 1.88 22.50
N ILE A 162 10.72 2.32 21.33
CA ILE A 162 12.16 2.54 21.07
C ILE A 162 12.50 4.01 20.78
N ASP A 163 11.51 4.90 20.75
CA ASP A 163 11.67 6.30 20.34
C ASP A 163 12.64 7.08 21.26
N HIS A 164 12.83 6.56 22.48
CA HIS A 164 13.76 7.09 23.47
C HIS A 164 15.24 6.81 23.14
N TRP A 165 15.51 5.84 22.27
CA TRP A 165 16.86 5.46 21.82
C TRP A 165 17.08 5.76 20.34
N LEU A 166 16.02 6.13 19.63
CA LEU A 166 16.04 6.47 18.22
C LEU A 166 16.38 7.95 18.03
N LEU A 167 17.50 8.24 17.39
CA LEU A 167 17.92 9.62 17.11
C LEU A 167 16.92 10.33 16.18
N ARG A 168 16.75 11.64 16.36
CA ARG A 168 15.96 12.46 15.41
C ARG A 168 16.60 12.51 14.04
N ASP A 169 17.92 12.67 14.02
CA ASP A 169 18.74 12.51 12.84
C ASP A 169 19.62 11.27 12.99
N PRO A 170 19.33 10.18 12.27
CA PRO A 170 20.07 8.93 12.36
C PRO A 170 21.50 9.01 11.81
N ASN A 171 21.93 10.16 11.26
CA ASN A 171 23.31 10.37 10.80
C ASN A 171 24.14 11.22 11.78
N THR A 172 23.50 11.92 12.72
CA THR A 172 24.20 12.80 13.67
C THR A 172 24.38 12.08 14.99
N HIS A 173 25.52 11.41 15.13
CA HIS A 173 25.86 10.66 16.34
C HIS A 173 26.65 11.52 17.33
N PRO A 174 26.35 11.42 18.64
CA PRO A 174 27.15 12.09 19.63
C PRO A 174 28.55 11.48 19.74
N PRO A 175 29.57 12.30 20.05
CA PRO A 175 30.88 11.79 20.43
C PRO A 175 30.75 10.96 21.71
N LEU A 176 31.52 9.85 21.80
CA LEU A 176 31.45 8.90 22.92
C LEU A 176 32.57 9.10 23.95
N ASP A 177 33.21 10.26 23.92
CA ASP A 177 34.21 10.71 24.90
C ASP A 177 33.58 11.02 26.26
N HIS A 178 32.34 11.52 26.26
CA HIS A 178 31.60 11.81 27.47
C HIS A 178 30.86 10.59 28.04
N TRP A 179 30.93 10.38 29.36
CA TRP A 179 30.33 9.24 30.06
C TRP A 179 28.81 9.13 29.84
N ALA A 180 28.10 10.27 29.78
CA ALA A 180 26.65 10.28 29.56
C ALA A 180 26.29 9.81 28.15
N ALA A 181 27.04 10.26 27.14
CA ALA A 181 26.86 9.85 25.75
C ALA A 181 27.20 8.37 25.57
N ARG A 182 28.24 7.88 26.25
CA ARG A 182 28.60 6.47 26.28
C ARG A 182 27.51 5.61 26.92
N ALA A 183 26.97 6.02 28.07
CA ALA A 183 25.89 5.30 28.76
C ALA A 183 24.62 5.21 27.90
N TRP A 184 24.24 6.31 27.25
CA TRP A 184 23.15 6.31 26.28
C TRP A 184 23.42 5.36 25.12
N ALA A 185 24.61 5.43 24.51
CA ALA A 185 24.97 4.59 23.38
C ALA A 185 24.91 3.09 23.72
N ASP A 186 25.50 2.68 24.86
CA ASP A 186 25.49 1.29 25.31
C ASP A 186 24.05 0.75 25.44
N ALA A 187 23.14 1.54 26.03
CA ALA A 187 21.73 1.17 26.16
C ALA A 187 21.01 1.19 24.80
N ALA A 188 21.20 2.25 24.01
CA ALA A 188 20.50 2.47 22.75
C ALA A 188 20.76 1.35 21.77
N TYR A 189 22.01 1.02 21.48
CA TYR A 189 22.30 -0.02 20.49
C TYR A 189 21.86 -1.41 20.96
N SER A 190 21.94 -1.69 22.26
CA SER A 190 21.43 -2.96 22.82
C SER A 190 19.92 -3.10 22.58
N VAL A 191 19.15 -2.04 22.88
CA VAL A 191 17.70 -2.02 22.66
C VAL A 191 17.36 -2.09 21.17
N LEU A 192 18.04 -1.31 20.33
CA LEU A 192 17.75 -1.25 18.90
C LEU A 192 18.09 -2.55 18.17
N LEU A 193 19.20 -3.22 18.52
CA LEU A 193 19.53 -4.52 17.93
C LEU A 193 18.49 -5.59 18.29
N ARG A 194 18.02 -5.61 19.55
CA ARG A 194 16.91 -6.48 19.96
C ARG A 194 15.63 -6.18 19.18
N ALA A 195 15.28 -4.91 19.02
CA ALA A 195 14.10 -4.50 18.28
C ALA A 195 14.17 -4.89 16.78
N LEU A 196 15.37 -4.92 16.19
CA LEU A 196 15.58 -5.29 14.78
C LEU A 196 15.64 -6.80 14.53
N SER A 197 15.79 -7.63 15.57
CA SER A 197 15.84 -9.10 15.46
C SER A 197 14.48 -9.73 15.20
N ASP A 198 14.44 -10.98 14.72
CA ASP A 198 13.18 -11.75 14.65
C ASP A 198 12.82 -12.35 16.00
N GLU A 199 13.82 -12.88 16.71
CA GLU A 199 13.64 -13.47 18.04
C GLU A 199 14.79 -13.09 18.97
N VAL A 200 14.47 -12.92 20.26
CA VAL A 200 15.44 -12.78 21.34
C VAL A 200 15.33 -13.98 22.26
N GLU A 201 16.41 -14.75 22.37
CA GLU A 201 16.51 -15.94 23.21
C GLU A 201 16.71 -15.56 24.69
N GLU A 202 16.54 -16.53 25.61
CA GLU A 202 16.65 -16.30 27.06
C GLU A 202 18.04 -15.79 27.50
N ASN A 203 19.10 -16.23 26.80
CA ASN A 203 20.47 -15.77 27.03
C ASN A 203 20.78 -14.40 26.40
N GLY A 204 19.80 -13.78 25.72
CA GLY A 204 19.95 -12.51 25.02
C GLY A 204 20.54 -12.61 23.60
N ASP A 205 20.73 -13.83 23.07
CA ASP A 205 21.10 -14.04 21.66
C ASP A 205 19.99 -13.52 20.74
N LEU A 206 20.41 -12.93 19.61
CA LEU A 206 19.55 -12.35 18.60
C LEU A 206 19.45 -13.31 17.41
N LEU A 207 18.23 -13.71 17.06
CA LEU A 207 17.97 -14.61 15.95
C LEU A 207 17.40 -13.86 14.76
N PHE A 208 17.91 -14.19 13.56
CA PHE A 208 17.45 -13.67 12.28
C PHE A 208 17.09 -14.84 11.36
N ARG A 209 15.84 -14.87 10.91
CA ARG A 209 15.26 -15.89 10.03
C ARG A 209 15.59 -15.56 8.59
N GLY A 210 16.49 -16.34 8.01
CA GLY A 210 16.78 -16.35 6.59
C GLY A 210 17.35 -17.69 6.17
N PRO A 211 17.65 -17.89 4.88
CA PRO A 211 18.51 -18.98 4.44
C PRO A 211 19.97 -18.46 4.31
N PRO A 212 20.88 -18.76 5.26
CA PRO A 212 20.71 -19.56 6.47
C PRO A 212 20.19 -18.77 7.68
N LEU A 213 19.72 -19.49 8.71
CA LEU A 213 19.38 -18.92 10.01
C LEU A 213 20.65 -18.34 10.64
N SER A 214 20.60 -17.10 11.13
CA SER A 214 21.74 -16.47 11.78
C SER A 214 21.42 -16.19 13.24
N ARG A 215 22.32 -16.60 14.13
CA ARG A 215 22.27 -16.32 15.57
C ARG A 215 23.48 -15.46 15.94
N LEU A 216 23.23 -14.33 16.59
CA LEU A 216 24.24 -13.35 16.97
C LEU A 216 24.25 -13.18 18.48
N SER A 217 25.42 -13.28 19.09
CA SER A 217 25.55 -13.17 20.55
C SER A 217 25.75 -11.74 21.01
N PRO A 218 25.18 -11.33 22.16
CA PRO A 218 25.38 -10.01 22.71
C PRO A 218 26.85 -9.79 23.08
N GLU A 219 27.37 -8.58 22.85
CA GLU A 219 28.76 -8.22 23.12
C GLU A 219 28.87 -7.08 24.12
N PRO A 220 29.91 -7.08 24.99
CA PRO A 220 30.26 -5.90 25.77
C PRO A 220 30.77 -4.79 24.85
N ASN A 221 30.65 -3.53 25.27
CA ASN A 221 31.11 -2.37 24.50
C ASN A 221 30.57 -2.31 23.07
N LEU A 222 29.29 -2.67 22.90
CA LEU A 222 28.59 -2.69 21.62
C LEU A 222 28.81 -1.45 20.73
N PRO A 223 28.84 -0.21 21.25
CA PRO A 223 29.11 0.97 20.42
C PRO A 223 30.49 0.95 19.73
N ASP A 224 31.51 0.36 20.36
CA ASP A 224 32.85 0.25 19.78
C ASP A 224 32.90 -0.87 18.74
N ALA A 225 32.30 -2.02 19.04
CA ALA A 225 32.22 -3.15 18.13
C ALA A 225 31.49 -2.80 16.82
N LEU A 226 30.46 -1.96 16.89
CA LEU A 226 29.76 -1.42 15.72
C LEU A 226 30.62 -0.43 14.91
N GLY A 227 31.54 0.29 15.56
CA GLY A 227 32.22 1.45 14.97
C GLY A 227 31.27 2.58 14.60
N MET A 228 31.79 3.65 13.98
CA MET A 228 30.93 4.78 13.56
C MET A 228 29.92 4.37 12.48
N GLN A 229 30.37 3.65 11.45
CA GLN A 229 29.50 3.27 10.33
C GLN A 229 28.38 2.31 10.75
N GLY A 230 28.69 1.31 11.59
CA GLY A 230 27.69 0.40 12.12
C GLY A 230 26.65 1.10 12.99
N ARG A 231 27.09 2.05 13.83
CA ARG A 231 26.18 2.88 14.63
C ARG A 231 25.20 3.67 13.74
N CYS A 232 25.69 4.34 12.69
CA CYS A 232 24.83 5.02 11.72
C CYS A 232 23.88 4.06 11.01
N ALA A 233 24.38 2.89 10.59
CA ALA A 233 23.57 1.90 9.90
C ALA A 233 22.44 1.36 10.79
N VAL A 234 22.71 1.08 12.06
CA VAL A 234 21.69 0.63 13.02
C VAL A 234 20.63 1.70 13.26
N GLN A 235 21.03 2.95 13.51
CA GLN A 235 20.06 4.04 13.71
C GLN A 235 19.22 4.28 12.45
N ARG A 236 19.81 4.25 11.26
CA ARG A 236 19.09 4.36 9.98
C ARG A 236 18.15 3.19 9.76
N ALA A 237 18.59 1.97 10.05
CA ALA A 237 17.77 0.77 9.91
C ALA A 237 16.57 0.81 10.87
N ALA A 238 16.79 1.13 12.14
CA ALA A 238 15.71 1.29 13.12
C ALA A 238 14.75 2.43 12.72
N ALA A 239 15.27 3.58 12.29
CA ALA A 239 14.45 4.71 11.85
C ALA A 239 13.58 4.34 10.64
N TRP A 240 14.12 3.55 9.71
CA TRP A 240 13.38 3.06 8.55
C TRP A 240 12.36 1.99 8.94
N VAL A 241 12.75 0.94 9.67
CA VAL A 241 11.83 -0.14 10.05
C VAL A 241 10.67 0.41 10.89
N PHE A 242 10.94 1.29 11.84
CA PHE A 242 9.96 1.78 12.81
C PHE A 242 9.42 3.18 12.48
N GLU A 243 9.49 3.62 11.22
CA GLU A 243 8.98 4.94 10.81
C GLU A 243 7.47 5.08 11.05
N THR A 244 6.69 4.03 10.77
CA THR A 244 5.22 4.08 10.85
C THR A 244 4.64 2.71 11.24
N PRO A 245 3.64 2.64 12.15
CA PRO A 245 3.12 1.36 12.63
C PRO A 245 2.53 0.44 11.55
N SER A 246 1.94 1.01 10.49
CA SER A 246 1.35 0.26 9.38
C SER A 246 2.39 -0.41 8.47
N GLU A 247 3.60 0.13 8.38
CA GLU A 247 4.68 -0.38 7.53
C GLU A 247 5.74 -1.15 8.30
N MET A 248 5.71 -1.09 9.63
CA MET A 248 6.71 -1.71 10.52
C MET A 248 6.94 -3.19 10.21
N ARG A 249 5.87 -4.00 10.19
CA ARG A 249 5.99 -5.44 9.92
C ARG A 249 6.53 -5.72 8.50
N PRO A 250 5.96 -5.17 7.42
CA PRO A 250 6.52 -5.36 6.08
C PRO A 250 7.99 -4.94 5.94
N ARG A 251 8.41 -3.84 6.59
CA ARG A 251 9.81 -3.38 6.55
C ARG A 251 10.74 -4.28 7.36
N HIS A 252 10.30 -4.72 8.54
CA HIS A 252 11.03 -5.68 9.38
C HIS A 252 11.21 -7.03 8.67
N ASP A 253 10.12 -7.58 8.10
CA ASP A 253 10.13 -8.85 7.35
C ASP A 253 11.05 -8.81 6.11
N LEU A 254 11.32 -7.62 5.56
CA LEU A 254 12.29 -7.42 4.48
C LEU A 254 13.72 -7.26 5.01
N PHE A 255 13.91 -6.57 6.14
CA PHE A 255 15.23 -6.26 6.69
C PHE A 255 15.89 -7.43 7.41
N ALA A 256 15.17 -8.12 8.31
CA ALA A 256 15.75 -9.16 9.16
C ALA A 256 16.38 -10.33 8.35
N PRO A 257 15.77 -10.82 7.24
CA PRO A 257 16.39 -11.84 6.41
C PRO A 257 17.66 -11.37 5.66
N GLU A 258 17.80 -10.06 5.39
CA GLU A 258 19.03 -9.53 4.80
C GLU A 258 20.20 -9.56 5.78
N ILE A 259 19.93 -9.29 7.07
CA ILE A 259 20.92 -9.48 8.15
C ILE A 259 21.32 -10.96 8.21
N ALA A 260 20.35 -11.88 8.18
CA ALA A 260 20.64 -13.32 8.21
C ALA A 260 21.56 -13.77 7.07
N ARG A 261 21.41 -13.19 5.87
CA ARG A 261 22.20 -13.52 4.68
C ARG A 261 23.61 -12.94 4.68
N THR A 262 23.82 -11.83 5.38
CA THR A 262 25.08 -11.08 5.37
C THR A 262 25.93 -11.33 6.63
N ALA A 263 25.29 -11.59 7.77
CA ALA A 263 25.97 -11.86 9.02
C ALA A 263 26.45 -13.31 9.10
N HIS A 264 27.65 -13.51 9.64
CA HIS A 264 28.19 -14.85 9.89
C HIS A 264 27.51 -15.46 11.13
N PRO A 265 26.98 -16.70 11.07
CA PRO A 265 26.38 -17.35 12.23
C PRO A 265 27.37 -17.47 13.39
N GLY A 266 26.93 -17.19 14.63
CA GLY A 266 27.75 -17.27 15.84
C GLY A 266 28.73 -16.12 16.02
N SER A 267 28.67 -15.09 15.18
CA SER A 267 29.44 -13.86 15.39
C SER A 267 28.81 -12.97 16.45
N GLY A 268 29.64 -12.11 17.04
CA GLY A 268 29.17 -11.09 17.95
C GLY A 268 28.27 -10.07 17.25
N ALA A 269 27.20 -9.65 17.93
CA ALA A 269 26.15 -8.84 17.33
C ALA A 269 26.66 -7.47 16.86
N GLY A 270 27.61 -6.85 17.55
CA GLY A 270 28.19 -5.57 17.16
C GLY A 270 29.01 -5.70 15.88
N ALA A 271 29.90 -6.69 15.82
CA ALA A 271 30.71 -6.95 14.63
C ALA A 271 29.83 -7.31 13.41
N ALA A 272 28.81 -8.14 13.62
CA ALA A 272 27.87 -8.55 12.58
C ALA A 272 27.10 -7.35 12.00
N PHE A 273 26.45 -6.55 12.86
CA PHE A 273 25.71 -5.37 12.43
C PHE A 273 26.62 -4.29 11.82
N GLY A 274 27.84 -4.15 12.31
CA GLY A 274 28.84 -3.22 11.76
C GLY A 274 29.12 -3.46 10.28
N LEU A 275 29.11 -4.73 9.85
CA LEU A 275 29.31 -5.12 8.46
C LEU A 275 28.01 -5.21 7.66
N ALA A 276 26.96 -5.75 8.28
CA ALA A 276 25.73 -6.16 7.60
C ALA A 276 24.68 -5.06 7.48
N ALA A 277 24.53 -4.20 8.49
CA ALA A 277 23.33 -3.37 8.65
C ALA A 277 23.11 -2.37 7.50
N GLY A 278 24.20 -1.80 6.96
CA GLY A 278 24.11 -0.87 5.84
C GLY A 278 23.63 -1.56 4.56
N LEU A 279 24.25 -2.70 4.21
CA LEU A 279 23.89 -3.50 3.04
C LEU A 279 22.47 -4.07 3.16
N ALA A 280 22.11 -4.54 4.36
CA ALA A 280 20.77 -5.05 4.64
C ALA A 280 19.70 -3.98 4.48
N LEU A 281 19.96 -2.77 4.97
CA LEU A 281 19.05 -1.63 4.79
C LEU A 281 18.87 -1.27 3.31
N GLU A 282 19.96 -1.21 2.55
CA GLU A 282 19.91 -0.94 1.11
C GLU A 282 19.11 -2.02 0.36
N GLY A 283 19.42 -3.30 0.62
CA GLY A 283 18.71 -4.44 0.03
C GLY A 283 17.22 -4.43 0.35
N ALA A 284 16.85 -4.24 1.62
CA ALA A 284 15.46 -4.16 2.05
C ALA A 284 14.72 -2.96 1.45
N THR A 285 15.38 -1.80 1.33
CA THR A 285 14.81 -0.60 0.72
C THR A 285 14.54 -0.82 -0.78
N VAL A 286 15.48 -1.43 -1.49
CA VAL A 286 15.32 -1.79 -2.91
C VAL A 286 14.20 -2.81 -3.09
N ALA A 287 14.16 -3.85 -2.26
CA ALA A 287 13.09 -4.86 -2.29
C ALA A 287 11.71 -4.24 -2.03
N ARG A 288 11.61 -3.29 -1.09
CA ARG A 288 10.37 -2.55 -0.83
C ARG A 288 9.94 -1.72 -2.04
N ALA A 289 10.87 -0.98 -2.65
CA ALA A 289 10.61 -0.19 -3.85
C ALA A 289 10.16 -1.07 -5.02
N PHE A 290 10.80 -2.22 -5.21
CA PHE A 290 10.44 -3.18 -6.24
C PHE A 290 9.03 -3.76 -6.02
N GLY A 291 8.71 -4.20 -4.80
CA GLY A 291 7.37 -4.71 -4.47
C GLY A 291 6.27 -3.67 -4.68
N LEU A 292 6.52 -2.40 -4.36
CA LEU A 292 5.59 -1.30 -4.69
C LEU A 292 5.43 -1.11 -6.20
N SER A 293 6.52 -1.27 -6.97
CA SER A 293 6.49 -1.15 -8.42
C SER A 293 5.72 -2.29 -9.10
N GLU A 294 5.81 -3.53 -8.62
CA GLU A 294 5.04 -4.65 -9.17
C GLU A 294 3.54 -4.46 -8.95
N VAL A 295 3.13 -4.03 -7.74
CA VAL A 295 1.74 -3.69 -7.44
C VAL A 295 1.22 -2.60 -8.38
N SER A 296 2.04 -1.58 -8.69
CA SER A 296 1.66 -0.53 -9.66
C SER A 296 1.54 -1.05 -11.10
N ARG A 297 2.43 -1.96 -11.52
CA ARG A 297 2.42 -2.55 -12.86
C ARG A 297 1.21 -3.44 -13.09
N ASP A 298 0.88 -4.27 -12.11
CA ASP A 298 -0.32 -5.10 -12.13
C ASP A 298 -1.60 -4.25 -12.16
N SER A 299 -1.60 -3.12 -11.44
CA SER A 299 -2.71 -2.16 -11.46
C SER A 299 -2.89 -1.53 -12.85
N LEU A 300 -1.80 -1.09 -13.50
CA LEU A 300 -1.83 -0.55 -14.87
C LEU A 300 -2.24 -1.59 -15.92
N LYS A 301 -1.79 -2.84 -15.76
CA LYS A 301 -2.20 -3.96 -16.61
C LYS A 301 -3.70 -4.23 -16.46
N ALA A 302 -4.20 -4.29 -15.23
CA ALA A 302 -5.63 -4.46 -14.97
C ALA A 302 -6.48 -3.34 -15.59
N MET A 303 -6.01 -2.10 -15.57
CA MET A 303 -6.68 -0.99 -16.27
C MET A 303 -6.67 -1.15 -17.80
N THR A 304 -5.58 -1.67 -18.37
CA THR A 304 -5.45 -1.90 -19.82
C THR A 304 -6.38 -3.03 -20.27
N ASP A 305 -6.40 -4.13 -19.51
CA ASP A 305 -7.30 -5.25 -19.75
C ASP A 305 -8.78 -4.83 -19.63
N LEU A 306 -9.11 -3.95 -18.66
CA LEU A 306 -10.45 -3.37 -18.53
C LEU A 306 -10.85 -2.55 -19.75
N LYS A 307 -9.97 -1.65 -20.24
CA LYS A 307 -10.26 -0.85 -21.44
C LYS A 307 -10.48 -1.73 -22.67
N LYS A 308 -9.68 -2.80 -22.82
CA LYS A 308 -9.83 -3.76 -23.92
C LYS A 308 -11.16 -4.52 -23.82
N ALA A 309 -11.49 -5.03 -22.63
CA ALA A 309 -12.75 -5.73 -22.39
C ALA A 309 -13.97 -4.85 -22.71
N VAL A 310 -13.95 -3.59 -22.27
CA VAL A 310 -15.01 -2.61 -22.58
C VAL A 310 -15.08 -2.32 -24.09
N GLY A 311 -13.94 -2.20 -24.77
CA GLY A 311 -13.88 -2.02 -26.22
C GLY A 311 -14.50 -3.21 -26.99
N ASP A 312 -14.16 -4.43 -26.60
CA ASP A 312 -14.72 -5.65 -27.19
C ASP A 312 -16.23 -5.76 -26.95
N GLU A 313 -16.72 -5.33 -25.79
CA GLU A 313 -18.14 -5.27 -25.47
C GLU A 313 -18.90 -4.26 -26.35
N ILE A 314 -18.34 -3.07 -26.55
CA ILE A 314 -18.91 -2.04 -27.45
C ILE A 314 -18.95 -2.56 -28.89
N GLY A 315 -17.89 -3.25 -29.34
CA GLY A 315 -17.82 -3.87 -30.67
C GLY A 315 -18.94 -4.89 -30.90
N LYS A 316 -19.16 -5.80 -29.94
CA LYS A 316 -20.25 -6.80 -30.01
C LYS A 316 -21.64 -6.16 -30.02
N LEU A 317 -21.84 -5.09 -29.24
CA LEU A 317 -23.11 -4.37 -29.20
C LEU A 317 -23.40 -3.63 -30.52
N SER A 318 -22.36 -3.03 -31.13
CA SER A 318 -22.44 -2.45 -32.46
C SER A 318 -22.82 -3.49 -33.52
N GLU A 319 -22.21 -4.68 -33.47
CA GLU A 319 -22.53 -5.77 -34.40
C GLU A 319 -23.97 -6.27 -34.25
N THR A 320 -24.45 -6.40 -33.00
CA THR A 320 -25.84 -6.78 -32.71
C THR A 320 -26.81 -5.74 -33.24
N THR A 321 -26.48 -4.45 -33.11
CA THR A 321 -27.27 -3.33 -33.65
C THR A 321 -27.34 -3.38 -35.17
N ARG A 322 -26.22 -3.68 -35.84
CA ARG A 322 -26.19 -3.91 -37.30
C ARG A 322 -27.05 -5.11 -37.71
N GLY A 323 -27.01 -6.20 -36.94
CA GLY A 323 -27.87 -7.37 -37.12
C GLY A 323 -29.36 -7.03 -37.04
N ILE A 324 -29.77 -6.20 -36.07
CA ILE A 324 -31.15 -5.68 -35.97
C ILE A 324 -31.51 -4.89 -37.23
N ALA A 325 -30.66 -3.95 -37.66
CA ALA A 325 -30.91 -3.15 -38.86
C ALA A 325 -31.10 -4.02 -40.11
N ALA A 326 -30.26 -5.04 -40.29
CA ALA A 326 -30.37 -6.00 -41.40
C ALA A 326 -31.66 -6.84 -41.31
N ALA A 327 -32.02 -7.33 -40.12
CA ALA A 327 -33.26 -8.09 -39.92
C ALA A 327 -34.51 -7.25 -40.22
N VAL A 328 -34.53 -5.99 -39.78
CA VAL A 328 -35.63 -5.05 -40.06
C VAL A 328 -35.70 -4.73 -41.54
N ALA A 329 -34.57 -4.46 -42.21
CA ALA A 329 -34.54 -4.20 -43.64
C ALA A 329 -35.08 -5.41 -44.44
N ALA A 330 -34.63 -6.63 -44.11
CA ALA A 330 -35.09 -7.86 -44.74
C ALA A 330 -36.60 -8.06 -44.55
N ALA A 331 -37.11 -7.84 -43.32
CA ALA A 331 -38.54 -7.93 -43.03
C ALA A 331 -39.35 -6.89 -43.83
N LEU A 332 -38.87 -5.64 -43.92
CA LEU A 332 -39.49 -4.57 -44.70
C LEU A 332 -39.55 -4.91 -46.20
N PHE A 333 -38.43 -5.30 -46.81
CA PHE A 333 -38.39 -5.69 -48.22
C PHE A 333 -39.31 -6.88 -48.51
N ALA A 334 -39.31 -7.91 -47.66
CA ALA A 334 -40.18 -9.06 -47.81
C ALA A 334 -41.67 -8.69 -47.68
N GLY A 335 -42.02 -7.82 -46.72
CA GLY A 335 -43.39 -7.34 -46.56
C GLY A 335 -43.87 -6.50 -47.74
N VAL A 336 -43.03 -5.60 -48.26
CA VAL A 336 -43.34 -4.83 -49.49
C VAL A 336 -43.52 -5.75 -50.70
N ALA A 337 -42.65 -6.75 -50.86
CA ALA A 337 -42.76 -7.74 -51.93
C ALA A 337 -44.06 -8.56 -51.82
N LEU A 338 -44.46 -8.96 -50.61
CA LEU A 338 -45.74 -9.64 -50.36
C LEU A 338 -46.93 -8.76 -50.75
N ILE A 339 -46.92 -7.48 -50.38
CA ILE A 339 -47.97 -6.52 -50.76
C ILE A 339 -48.03 -6.35 -52.28
N ALA A 340 -46.89 -6.12 -52.94
CA ALA A 340 -46.82 -5.95 -54.40
C ALA A 340 -47.30 -7.20 -55.15
N THR A 341 -46.88 -8.39 -54.70
CA THR A 341 -47.35 -9.67 -55.26
C THR A 341 -48.86 -9.79 -55.11
N ARG A 342 -49.41 -9.47 -53.94
CA ARG A 342 -50.86 -9.50 -53.70
C ARG A 342 -51.62 -8.53 -54.61
N LEU A 343 -51.09 -7.33 -54.85
CA LEU A 343 -51.73 -6.32 -55.71
C LEU A 343 -51.83 -6.74 -57.18
N MET A 344 -50.94 -7.63 -57.64
CA MET A 344 -50.86 -8.12 -59.03
C MET A 344 -51.78 -9.32 -59.34
N LEU A 345 -52.36 -9.99 -58.34
CA LEU A 345 -53.28 -11.12 -58.58
C LEU A 345 -54.75 -10.66 -58.49
N ASP A 346 -55.54 -10.95 -59.53
CA ASP A 346 -56.92 -10.44 -59.69
C ASP A 346 -57.97 -11.12 -58.80
N ASP A 347 -57.77 -12.37 -58.35
CA ASP A 347 -58.58 -13.00 -57.29
C ASP A 347 -57.83 -14.14 -56.59
N PRO A 348 -57.08 -13.85 -55.52
CA PRO A 348 -56.21 -14.86 -54.94
C PRO A 348 -56.96 -15.64 -53.87
N ALA A 349 -56.97 -16.97 -54.05
CA ALA A 349 -57.63 -17.95 -53.19
C ALA A 349 -57.34 -17.71 -51.69
N LEU A 350 -58.30 -18.08 -50.84
CA LEU A 350 -58.23 -17.92 -49.37
C LEU A 350 -56.90 -18.43 -48.77
N ILE A 351 -56.36 -19.51 -49.33
CA ILE A 351 -55.09 -20.13 -48.91
C ILE A 351 -53.91 -19.15 -49.09
N VAL A 352 -53.88 -18.36 -50.16
CA VAL A 352 -52.81 -17.37 -50.43
C VAL A 352 -52.90 -16.19 -49.46
N ARG A 353 -54.12 -15.76 -49.08
CA ARG A 353 -54.34 -14.71 -48.07
C ARG A 353 -53.81 -15.14 -46.69
N GLN A 354 -54.17 -16.36 -46.28
CA GLN A 354 -53.70 -16.93 -45.02
C GLN A 354 -52.18 -17.13 -45.01
N ALA A 355 -51.60 -17.60 -46.11
CA ALA A 355 -50.15 -17.77 -46.24
C ALA A 355 -49.40 -16.44 -46.10
N ALA A 356 -49.85 -15.36 -46.76
CA ALA A 356 -49.22 -14.04 -46.64
C ALA A 356 -49.26 -13.47 -45.21
N ALA A 357 -50.39 -13.63 -44.51
CA ALA A 357 -50.53 -13.22 -43.11
C ALA A 357 -49.61 -14.03 -42.18
N VAL A 358 -49.51 -15.35 -42.38
CA VAL A 358 -48.61 -16.22 -41.61
C VAL A 358 -47.15 -15.84 -41.86
N ILE A 359 -46.74 -15.61 -43.11
CA ILE A 359 -45.36 -15.20 -43.43
C ILE A 359 -45.04 -13.84 -42.79
N GLY A 360 -45.96 -12.87 -42.86
CA GLY A 360 -45.81 -11.58 -42.19
C GLY A 360 -45.63 -11.73 -40.68
N ALA A 361 -46.44 -12.58 -40.04
CA ALA A 361 -46.34 -12.85 -38.60
C ALA A 361 -45.02 -13.52 -38.22
N VAL A 362 -44.52 -14.46 -39.03
CA VAL A 362 -43.21 -15.12 -38.82
C VAL A 362 -42.06 -14.11 -38.93
N LEU A 363 -42.11 -13.20 -39.91
CA LEU A 363 -41.09 -12.15 -40.06
C LEU A 363 -41.10 -11.16 -38.88
N PHE A 364 -42.27 -10.78 -38.39
CA PHE A 364 -42.38 -9.95 -37.19
C PHE A 364 -41.83 -10.67 -35.95
N LEU A 365 -42.18 -11.95 -35.76
CA LEU A 365 -41.69 -12.75 -34.65
C LEU A 365 -40.16 -12.92 -34.70
N TYR A 366 -39.60 -13.03 -35.90
CA TYR A 366 -38.15 -13.06 -36.10
C TYR A 366 -37.49 -11.76 -35.62
N VAL A 367 -38.02 -10.59 -35.98
CA VAL A 367 -37.52 -9.29 -35.47
C VAL A 367 -37.63 -9.21 -33.95
N VAL A 368 -38.76 -9.65 -33.37
CA VAL A 368 -38.94 -9.70 -31.91
C VAL A 368 -37.91 -10.61 -31.25
N ALA A 369 -37.63 -11.78 -31.81
CA ALA A 369 -36.63 -12.72 -31.27
C ALA A 369 -35.22 -12.10 -31.28
N VAL A 370 -34.84 -11.40 -32.35
CA VAL A 370 -33.55 -10.69 -32.44
C VAL A 370 -33.46 -9.58 -31.38
N ILE A 371 -34.51 -8.78 -31.21
CA ILE A 371 -34.56 -7.72 -30.18
C ILE A 371 -34.47 -8.34 -28.78
N ALA A 372 -35.25 -9.38 -28.49
CA ALA A 372 -35.26 -10.06 -27.19
C ALA A 372 -33.89 -10.64 -26.83
N SER A 373 -33.22 -11.27 -27.80
CA SER A 373 -31.85 -11.77 -27.64
C SER A 373 -30.87 -10.63 -27.30
N GLY A 374 -30.99 -9.48 -27.96
CA GLY A 374 -30.15 -8.31 -27.67
C GLY A 374 -30.41 -7.72 -26.27
N VAL A 375 -31.67 -7.64 -25.82
CA VAL A 375 -32.03 -7.18 -24.48
C VAL A 375 -31.47 -8.10 -23.39
N GLN A 376 -31.54 -9.42 -23.60
CA GLN A 376 -30.96 -10.40 -22.68
C GLN A 376 -29.45 -10.23 -22.56
N TYR A 377 -28.76 -10.01 -23.69
CA TYR A 377 -27.32 -9.76 -23.72
C TYR A 377 -26.93 -8.49 -22.95
N VAL A 378 -27.64 -7.37 -23.17
CA VAL A 378 -27.40 -6.11 -22.44
C VAL A 378 -27.59 -6.28 -20.93
N THR A 379 -28.61 -7.03 -20.52
CA THR A 379 -28.89 -7.27 -19.10
C THR A 379 -27.81 -8.13 -18.44
N LEU A 380 -27.30 -9.15 -19.13
CA LEU A 380 -26.18 -9.96 -18.66
C LEU A 380 -24.92 -9.11 -18.48
N GLN A 381 -24.63 -8.21 -19.42
CA GLN A 381 -23.50 -7.29 -19.32
C GLN A 381 -23.61 -6.28 -18.17
N ARG A 382 -24.83 -5.80 -17.86
CA ARG A 382 -25.05 -4.92 -16.68
C ARG A 382 -24.71 -5.64 -15.37
N ARG A 383 -25.07 -6.92 -15.24
CA ARG A 383 -24.74 -7.74 -14.06
C ARG A 383 -23.24 -7.96 -13.93
N LEU A 384 -22.57 -8.37 -15.01
CA LEU A 384 -21.12 -8.57 -15.04
C LEU A 384 -20.34 -7.30 -14.67
N ARG A 385 -20.73 -6.13 -15.17
CA ARG A 385 -20.10 -4.85 -14.78
C ARG A 385 -20.25 -4.52 -13.30
N THR A 386 -21.38 -4.90 -12.69
CA THR A 386 -21.62 -4.69 -11.26
C THR A 386 -20.71 -5.59 -10.41
N GLU A 387 -20.50 -6.84 -10.82
CA GLU A 387 -19.57 -7.76 -10.17
C GLU A 387 -18.11 -7.33 -10.34
N TRP A 388 -17.75 -6.82 -11.51
CA TRP A 388 -16.40 -6.31 -11.80
C TRP A 388 -16.04 -5.06 -11.00
N TYR A 389 -17.01 -4.18 -10.72
CA TYR A 389 -16.79 -3.00 -9.89
C TYR A 389 -16.19 -3.36 -8.52
N GLY A 390 -16.71 -4.41 -7.87
CA GLY A 390 -16.22 -4.86 -6.57
C GLY A 390 -14.75 -5.31 -6.57
N LYS A 391 -14.24 -5.81 -7.70
CA LYS A 391 -12.84 -6.25 -7.83
C LYS A 391 -11.88 -5.09 -8.13
N ILE A 392 -12.38 -4.01 -8.73
CA ILE A 392 -11.56 -2.93 -9.28
C ILE A 392 -11.61 -1.66 -8.41
N TYR A 393 -12.62 -1.48 -7.55
CA TYR A 393 -12.75 -0.27 -6.73
C TYR A 393 -11.57 -0.03 -5.78
N ARG A 394 -10.82 -1.09 -5.41
CA ARG A 394 -9.57 -0.96 -4.62
C ARG A 394 -8.52 -0.11 -5.34
N PHE A 395 -8.61 0.02 -6.66
CA PHE A 395 -7.58 0.58 -7.51
C PHE A 395 -8.03 1.80 -8.32
N LEU A 396 -9.32 2.13 -8.32
CA LEU A 396 -9.86 3.22 -9.14
C LEU A 396 -10.91 4.00 -8.36
N SER A 397 -10.81 5.34 -8.42
CA SER A 397 -11.80 6.22 -7.83
C SER A 397 -13.17 6.03 -8.51
N LYS A 398 -14.25 6.29 -7.77
CA LYS A 398 -15.63 6.12 -8.28
C LYS A 398 -15.89 7.00 -9.52
N ASP A 399 -15.29 8.19 -9.57
CA ASP A 399 -15.45 9.16 -10.66
C ASP A 399 -14.74 8.74 -11.94
N GLU A 400 -13.54 8.15 -11.83
CA GLU A 400 -12.80 7.61 -12.96
C GLU A 400 -13.48 6.37 -13.54
N TYR A 401 -13.97 5.46 -12.70
CA TYR A 401 -14.75 4.31 -13.14
C TYR A 401 -16.00 4.74 -13.93
N HIS A 402 -16.71 5.74 -13.40
CA HIS A 402 -17.91 6.26 -14.04
C HIS A 402 -17.61 6.86 -15.43
N THR A 403 -16.50 7.57 -15.56
CA THR A 403 -16.11 8.21 -16.83
C THR A 403 -15.62 7.19 -17.87
N MET A 404 -14.84 6.18 -17.45
CA MET A 404 -14.24 5.22 -18.37
C MET A 404 -15.18 4.08 -18.77
N VAL A 405 -16.13 3.70 -17.90
CA VAL A 405 -16.94 2.49 -18.10
C VAL A 405 -18.43 2.81 -18.17
N VAL A 406 -18.95 3.59 -17.22
CA VAL A 406 -20.41 3.79 -17.09
C VAL A 406 -20.94 4.68 -18.23
N LYS A 407 -20.32 5.84 -18.48
CA LYS A 407 -20.77 6.77 -19.52
C LYS A 407 -20.74 6.17 -20.94
N PRO A 408 -19.65 5.54 -21.42
CA PRO A 408 -19.61 4.96 -22.77
C PRO A 408 -20.60 3.81 -22.95
N ALA A 409 -20.72 2.93 -21.96
CA ALA A 409 -21.65 1.81 -22.02
C ALA A 409 -23.11 2.27 -22.01
N ALA A 410 -23.46 3.28 -21.20
CA ALA A 410 -24.80 3.84 -21.19
C ALA A 410 -25.18 4.47 -22.55
N SER A 411 -24.23 5.14 -23.21
CA SER A 411 -24.44 5.71 -24.54
C SER A 411 -24.68 4.61 -25.60
N ALA A 412 -23.93 3.51 -25.56
CA ALA A 412 -24.09 2.39 -26.48
C ALA A 412 -25.43 1.64 -26.25
N GLU A 413 -25.83 1.44 -24.99
CA GLU A 413 -27.14 0.87 -24.65
C GLU A 413 -28.29 1.74 -25.17
N LEU A 414 -28.18 3.07 -25.04
CA LEU A 414 -29.19 4.01 -25.55
C LEU A 414 -29.38 3.85 -27.07
N GLY A 415 -28.28 3.75 -27.83
CA GLY A 415 -28.32 3.54 -29.27
C GLY A 415 -29.01 2.23 -29.65
N PHE A 416 -28.70 1.14 -28.93
CA PHE A 416 -29.35 -0.16 -29.11
C PHE A 416 -30.86 -0.09 -28.85
N PHE A 417 -31.28 0.48 -27.71
CA PHE A 417 -32.70 0.56 -27.36
C PHE A 417 -33.49 1.45 -28.31
N LEU A 418 -32.89 2.55 -28.80
CA LEU A 418 -33.51 3.41 -29.80
C LEU A 418 -33.71 2.65 -31.12
N ALA A 419 -32.70 1.92 -31.59
CA ALA A 419 -32.78 1.11 -32.80
C ALA A 419 -33.81 -0.02 -32.67
N ALA A 420 -33.86 -0.70 -31.51
CA ALA A 420 -34.83 -1.74 -31.22
C ALA A 420 -36.28 -1.19 -31.22
N TRP A 421 -36.51 0.00 -30.65
CA TRP A 421 -37.82 0.64 -30.64
C TRP A 421 -38.28 1.03 -32.05
N ILE A 422 -37.42 1.72 -32.80
CA ILE A 422 -37.74 2.15 -34.17
C ILE A 422 -37.98 0.93 -35.07
N GLY A 423 -37.08 -0.05 -35.02
CA GLY A 423 -37.17 -1.28 -35.83
C GLY A 423 -38.37 -2.15 -35.48
N GLY A 424 -38.66 -2.31 -34.18
CA GLY A 424 -39.83 -3.04 -33.71
C GLY A 424 -41.14 -2.37 -34.13
N PHE A 425 -41.24 -1.05 -33.98
CA PHE A 425 -42.42 -0.28 -34.39
C PHE A 425 -42.64 -0.32 -35.91
N ALA A 426 -41.57 -0.15 -36.71
CA ALA A 426 -41.66 -0.26 -38.17
C ALA A 426 -42.12 -1.66 -38.62
N SER A 427 -41.62 -2.71 -37.98
CA SER A 427 -42.01 -4.10 -38.27
C SER A 427 -43.46 -4.39 -37.88
N LEU A 428 -43.95 -3.80 -36.77
CA LEU A 428 -45.34 -3.90 -36.34
C LEU A 428 -46.29 -3.20 -37.33
N LEU A 429 -45.94 -1.99 -37.78
CA LEU A 429 -46.72 -1.27 -38.79
C LEU A 429 -46.79 -2.05 -40.11
N LEU A 430 -45.67 -2.62 -40.55
CA LEU A 430 -45.62 -3.46 -41.75
C LEU A 430 -46.52 -4.69 -41.61
N LEU A 431 -46.48 -5.38 -40.47
CA LEU A 431 -47.37 -6.51 -40.19
C LEU A 431 -48.84 -6.08 -40.28
N GLY A 432 -49.20 -4.95 -39.68
CA GLY A 432 -50.54 -4.37 -39.76
C GLY A 432 -50.98 -4.10 -41.20
N LEU A 433 -50.09 -3.56 -42.03
CA LEU A 433 -50.36 -3.30 -43.45
C LEU A 433 -50.50 -4.59 -44.27
N VAL A 434 -49.67 -5.60 -44.02
CA VAL A 434 -49.77 -6.93 -44.67
C VAL A 434 -51.10 -7.60 -44.30
N ILE A 435 -51.51 -7.56 -43.03
CA ILE A 435 -52.81 -8.09 -42.58
C ILE A 435 -53.96 -7.30 -43.22
N HIS A 436 -53.90 -5.97 -43.17
CA HIS A 436 -54.94 -5.12 -43.77
C HIS A 436 -55.11 -5.40 -45.27
N THR A 437 -54.01 -5.47 -46.03
CA THR A 437 -54.06 -5.77 -47.48
C THR A 437 -54.44 -7.22 -47.80
N ALA A 438 -54.19 -8.18 -46.89
CA ALA A 438 -54.62 -9.56 -47.05
C ALA A 438 -56.14 -9.75 -46.84
N PHE A 439 -56.77 -8.92 -46.01
CA PHE A 439 -58.18 -9.04 -45.61
C PHE A 439 -59.09 -7.88 -46.06
N ALA A 440 -58.56 -6.82 -46.68
CA ALA A 440 -59.38 -5.78 -47.28
C ALA A 440 -60.11 -6.32 -48.53
N ASP A 441 -61.44 -6.29 -48.50
CA ASP A 441 -62.26 -6.60 -49.66
C ASP A 441 -62.17 -5.45 -50.68
N ARG A 442 -61.86 -5.78 -51.93
CA ARG A 442 -61.93 -4.81 -53.03
C ARG A 442 -63.38 -4.71 -53.48
N GLU A 443 -64.02 -3.55 -53.29
CA GLU A 443 -65.18 -3.19 -54.10
C GLU A 443 -64.72 -3.11 -55.57
N ALA A 444 -65.29 -3.96 -56.42
CA ALA A 444 -64.99 -3.94 -57.84
C ALA A 444 -65.41 -2.58 -58.43
N PRO A 445 -64.58 -1.94 -59.30
CA PRO A 445 -65.02 -0.73 -59.98
C PRO A 445 -66.19 -1.09 -60.90
N THR A 446 -67.35 -0.47 -60.66
CA THR A 446 -68.51 -0.52 -61.55
C THR A 446 -68.13 0.03 -62.91
N ILE A 447 -67.79 -0.85 -63.85
CA ILE A 447 -67.61 -0.48 -65.25
C ILE A 447 -68.99 -0.14 -65.82
N ALA A 448 -69.22 1.14 -66.09
CA ALA A 448 -70.38 1.63 -66.82
C ALA A 448 -70.44 0.94 -68.20
N ARG A 449 -71.57 0.28 -68.47
CA ARG A 449 -71.85 -0.47 -69.70
C ARG A 449 -72.17 0.51 -70.84
N PRO A 450 -71.38 0.57 -71.95
CA PRO A 450 -71.81 1.18 -73.18
C PRO A 450 -72.58 0.16 -74.04
N THR A 451 -73.67 0.64 -74.60
CA THR A 451 -74.64 0.01 -75.48
C THR A 451 -74.01 -0.46 -76.80
N ALA A 452 -74.48 -1.61 -77.32
CA ALA A 452 -74.13 -2.15 -78.63
C ALA A 452 -74.53 -1.20 -79.78
N PRO A 453 -73.95 -1.35 -81.00
CA PRO A 453 -74.63 -2.16 -82.03
C PRO A 453 -73.59 -2.97 -82.90
N PRO A 454 -73.95 -3.66 -84.01
CA PRO A 454 -73.76 -5.10 -84.14
C PRO A 454 -72.77 -5.54 -85.24
N ALA A 455 -72.34 -6.81 -85.14
CA ALA A 455 -72.00 -7.77 -86.21
C ALA A 455 -71.31 -7.28 -87.51
N ALA A 456 -70.03 -7.64 -87.68
CA ALA A 456 -69.39 -7.97 -88.96
C ALA A 456 -68.33 -9.05 -88.67
N ALA A 457 -68.56 -10.33 -88.99
CA ALA A 457 -68.31 -10.98 -90.28
C ALA A 457 -66.81 -11.19 -90.60
N ALA A 458 -66.42 -12.47 -90.46
CA ALA A 458 -65.48 -13.23 -91.29
C ALA A 458 -63.97 -12.86 -91.36
N ALA A 459 -63.17 -13.88 -91.00
CA ALA A 459 -61.79 -14.17 -91.43
C ALA A 459 -61.67 -14.24 -92.99
N PRO A 460 -60.50 -14.51 -93.65
CA PRO A 460 -59.28 -15.16 -93.13
C PRO A 460 -57.91 -14.72 -93.74
N ALA A 461 -56.83 -15.35 -93.22
CA ALA A 461 -55.57 -15.79 -93.87
C ALA A 461 -54.74 -14.76 -94.69
N GLU A 462 -53.41 -14.75 -94.73
CA GLU A 462 -52.47 -15.87 -94.91
C GLU A 462 -51.01 -15.31 -94.93
N THR A 463 -50.02 -16.18 -94.64
CA THR A 463 -48.59 -16.12 -95.09
C THR A 463 -47.69 -14.96 -94.57
N THR A 464 -46.42 -15.12 -94.17
CA THR A 464 -45.35 -16.03 -94.62
C THR A 464 -44.17 -15.92 -93.62
N THR A 465 -43.63 -17.06 -93.18
CA THR A 465 -42.20 -17.27 -92.76
C THR A 465 -41.34 -17.25 -94.07
N PRO A 466 -40.01 -17.03 -94.16
CA PRO A 466 -38.97 -17.43 -93.19
C PRO A 466 -37.70 -16.54 -93.08
N ALA A 467 -36.86 -16.79 -92.07
CA ALA A 467 -35.41 -17.00 -92.22
C ALA A 467 -34.73 -17.11 -90.83
N ALA A 468 -34.27 -18.31 -90.50
CA ALA A 468 -33.10 -18.51 -89.65
C ALA A 468 -31.84 -18.34 -90.52
N PRO A 469 -30.66 -18.08 -89.93
CA PRO A 469 -29.77 -19.19 -89.54
C PRO A 469 -29.32 -19.06 -88.07
N GLU A 470 -29.20 -20.15 -87.29
CA GLU A 470 -28.13 -21.18 -87.38
C GLU A 470 -26.81 -20.61 -86.83
N LYS A 471 -26.07 -21.19 -85.88
CA LYS A 471 -26.15 -22.40 -85.05
C LYS A 471 -24.88 -22.44 -84.20
N THR A 472 -24.97 -23.12 -83.05
CA THR A 472 -23.98 -24.04 -82.44
C THR A 472 -22.54 -23.54 -82.19
N ALA A 473 -21.74 -24.06 -81.26
CA ALA A 473 -21.81 -25.21 -80.38
C ALA A 473 -20.74 -24.97 -79.28
N VAL A 474 -20.94 -25.39 -78.03
CA VAL A 474 -20.42 -26.66 -77.46
C VAL A 474 -18.87 -26.61 -77.39
N THR A 475 -18.17 -26.74 -76.26
CA THR A 475 -18.22 -27.85 -75.29
C THR A 475 -17.37 -27.51 -74.05
N VAL A 476 -17.83 -28.06 -72.92
CA VAL A 476 -17.24 -28.33 -71.60
C VAL A 476 -16.04 -29.32 -71.71
N PRO A 477 -15.38 -29.87 -70.66
CA PRO A 477 -14.82 -29.42 -69.35
C PRO A 477 -13.27 -29.62 -69.29
N VAL A 478 -12.63 -29.42 -68.11
CA VAL A 478 -11.85 -30.46 -67.38
C VAL A 478 -11.13 -29.87 -66.13
N THR A 479 -11.07 -30.74 -65.13
CA THR A 479 -10.54 -30.73 -63.75
C THR A 479 -9.04 -30.48 -63.54
N ASN A 480 -8.66 -29.95 -62.36
CA ASN A 480 -7.70 -30.52 -61.37
C ASN A 480 -7.37 -29.46 -60.30
N SER A 481 -7.52 -29.70 -58.99
CA SER A 481 -6.74 -30.55 -58.05
C SER A 481 -5.38 -29.96 -57.62
N ALA A 482 -5.13 -30.01 -56.30
CA ALA A 482 -3.89 -29.74 -55.55
C ALA A 482 -3.56 -28.26 -55.27
N GLY A 483 -3.06 -27.85 -54.09
CA GLY A 483 -2.38 -28.64 -53.07
C GLY A 483 -2.32 -27.98 -51.69
N LYS A 484 -1.89 -28.83 -50.75
CA LYS A 484 -1.64 -28.64 -49.31
C LYS A 484 -0.15 -28.34 -49.08
N ARG A 485 0.17 -27.94 -47.83
CA ARG A 485 1.50 -27.74 -47.17
C ARG A 485 1.99 -26.29 -47.25
N SER A 486 2.54 -25.68 -46.20
CA SER A 486 3.08 -26.19 -44.93
C SER A 486 2.90 -25.16 -43.81
#